data_AF-A0A930WAA5-F1
#
_entry.id   AF-A0A930WAA5-F1
#
_cell.length_a   1.000
_cell.length_b   1.000
_cell.length_c   1.000
_cell.angle_alpha   90.00
_cell.angle_beta   90.00
_cell.angle_gamma   90.00
#
_symmetry.space_group_name_H-M   'P 1'
#
loop_
_entity.id
_entity.type
_entity.pdbx_description
1 polymer ?
#
loop_
_entity_poly.entity_id
_entity_poly.type
_entity_poly.pdbx_seq_one_letter_code
_entity_poly.pdbx_strand_id
1 'polypeptide(L)'
;MQWYEEIMDTAQEAVVYIGSTLSTDGSMEKPTRQVLTDFAAAMDGVAEYLSREKGTLMEKCRRYALNAACSGQKALAAEDARAAWKYFFYEVRPLFLDLRYQLDLEYHILQHPEVQDAYLAQTIAAFEAARKRPRRTGFKYRVSIIVPAYNKVEFSRCAIDSLFRHTDFSHGDIELITINDGSSDGTEAYFNSLPHEKKINLKYNVYNHLGWGIARHIAEGEYVVYFSNDAVATPHWLENLLAVHQAEKDVFWVVPTCNENCISNYQGIPVDYEYRFEAMPE
;
A
#
# COMPACT_ATOMS: atom_id res chain seq x y z
N MET A 1 1.96 -18.97 -22.17
CA MET A 1 2.22 -18.80 -20.73
C MET A 1 3.70 -18.68 -20.37
N GLN A 2 4.64 -19.34 -21.08
CA GLN A 2 6.09 -19.28 -20.75
C GLN A 2 6.71 -17.89 -20.62
N TRP A 3 6.28 -16.91 -21.44
CA TRP A 3 6.95 -15.60 -21.45
C TRP A 3 6.83 -14.86 -20.10
N TYR A 4 5.67 -14.94 -19.44
CA TYR A 4 5.42 -14.16 -18.23
C TYR A 4 6.19 -14.75 -17.04
N GLU A 5 6.20 -16.07 -16.91
CA GLU A 5 6.91 -16.79 -15.86
C GLU A 5 8.41 -16.49 -15.92
N GLU A 6 9.01 -16.60 -17.10
CA GLU A 6 10.44 -16.31 -17.31
C GLU A 6 10.80 -14.86 -16.98
N ILE A 7 9.99 -13.89 -17.42
CA ILE A 7 10.24 -12.46 -17.13
C ILE A 7 10.04 -12.17 -15.65
N MET A 8 8.98 -12.69 -15.02
CA MET A 8 8.70 -12.44 -13.61
C MET A 8 9.73 -13.11 -12.69
N ASP A 9 10.24 -14.30 -13.02
CA ASP A 9 11.29 -14.93 -12.23
C ASP A 9 12.64 -14.21 -12.39
N THR A 10 13.00 -13.79 -13.59
CA THR A 10 14.21 -12.97 -13.82
C THR A 10 14.11 -11.63 -13.09
N ALA A 11 12.94 -10.97 -13.14
CA ALA A 11 12.70 -9.71 -12.43
C ALA A 11 12.73 -9.90 -10.91
N GLN A 12 12.29 -11.05 -10.40
CA GLN A 12 12.39 -11.41 -8.99
C GLN A 12 13.86 -11.55 -8.56
N GLU A 13 14.70 -12.21 -9.36
CA GLU A 13 16.14 -12.30 -9.10
C GLU A 13 16.79 -10.91 -9.08
N ALA A 14 16.43 -10.04 -10.01
CA ALA A 14 16.90 -8.65 -10.04
C ALA A 14 16.50 -7.88 -8.77
N VAL A 15 15.24 -7.97 -8.34
CA VAL A 15 14.76 -7.32 -7.11
C VAL A 15 15.46 -7.87 -5.87
N VAL A 16 15.72 -9.18 -5.79
CA VAL A 16 16.49 -9.77 -4.68
C VAL A 16 17.92 -9.27 -4.68
N TYR A 17 18.59 -9.27 -5.85
CA TYR A 17 19.96 -8.79 -5.99
C TYR A 17 20.10 -7.32 -5.59
N ILE A 18 19.25 -6.44 -6.12
CA ILE A 18 19.25 -5.01 -5.78
C ILE A 18 19.02 -4.84 -4.27
N GLY A 19 18.03 -5.53 -3.69
CA GLY A 19 17.76 -5.44 -2.26
C GLY A 19 18.91 -5.90 -1.37
N SER A 20 19.74 -6.83 -1.84
CA SER A 20 20.93 -7.30 -1.10
C SER A 20 22.16 -6.40 -1.21
N THR A 21 22.22 -5.57 -2.26
CA THR A 21 23.40 -4.73 -2.57
C THR A 21 23.17 -3.25 -2.30
N LEU A 22 21.91 -2.81 -2.20
CA LEU A 22 21.56 -1.42 -2.00
C LEU A 22 21.84 -1.00 -0.54
N SER A 23 22.87 -0.18 -0.37
CA SER A 23 23.26 0.42 0.91
C SER A 23 22.55 1.75 1.14
N THR A 24 22.36 2.13 2.41
CA THR A 24 21.97 3.50 2.80
C THR A 24 23.16 4.47 2.81
N ASP A 25 24.38 3.95 2.76
CA ASP A 25 25.63 4.71 2.83
C ASP A 25 26.35 4.68 1.47
N GLY A 26 26.98 5.80 1.12
CA GLY A 26 27.79 5.92 -0.10
C GLY A 26 26.95 6.18 -1.35
N SER A 27 27.40 5.62 -2.48
CA SER A 27 26.72 5.75 -3.77
C SER A 27 26.33 4.37 -4.29
N MET A 28 25.22 4.29 -5.02
CA MET A 28 24.78 3.04 -5.64
C MET A 28 25.87 2.47 -6.55
N GLU A 29 26.28 1.23 -6.29
CA GLU A 29 27.32 0.56 -7.05
C GLU A 29 26.92 0.38 -8.52
N LYS A 30 27.91 0.39 -9.43
CA LYS A 30 27.65 0.27 -10.87
C LYS A 30 26.84 -1.00 -11.24
N PRO A 31 27.14 -2.19 -10.70
CA PRO A 31 26.34 -3.38 -10.99
C PRO A 31 24.88 -3.26 -10.54
N THR A 32 24.64 -2.82 -9.29
CA THR A 32 23.29 -2.56 -8.76
C THR A 32 22.52 -1.56 -9.61
N ARG A 33 23.19 -0.46 -10.02
CA ARG A 33 22.61 0.54 -10.92
C ARG A 33 22.23 -0.04 -12.27
N GLN A 34 23.07 -0.89 -12.85
CA GLN A 34 22.78 -1.53 -14.13
C GLN A 34 21.56 -2.46 -14.01
N VAL A 35 21.53 -3.34 -13.00
CA VAL A 35 20.41 -4.26 -12.78
C VAL A 35 19.10 -3.50 -12.53
N LEU A 36 19.13 -2.39 -11.79
CA LEU A 36 17.94 -1.54 -11.61
C LEU A 36 17.51 -0.84 -12.90
N THR A 37 18.46 -0.43 -13.75
CA THR A 37 18.17 0.14 -15.08
C THR A 37 17.47 -0.89 -15.97
N ASP A 38 18.01 -2.10 -16.03
CA ASP A 38 17.48 -3.19 -16.84
C ASP A 38 16.10 -3.64 -16.32
N PHE A 39 15.93 -3.70 -15.00
CA PHE A 39 14.63 -3.96 -14.36
C PHE A 39 13.58 -2.91 -14.77
N ALA A 40 13.92 -1.62 -14.70
CA ALA A 40 12.97 -0.55 -15.05
C ALA A 40 12.55 -0.65 -16.54
N ALA A 41 13.50 -0.91 -17.44
CA ALA A 41 13.21 -1.11 -18.86
C ALA A 41 12.35 -2.37 -19.11
N ALA A 42 12.61 -3.45 -18.37
CA ALA A 42 11.79 -4.66 -18.46
C ALA A 42 10.34 -4.39 -18.01
N MET A 43 10.13 -3.61 -16.95
CA MET A 43 8.79 -3.23 -16.50
C MET A 43 8.04 -2.36 -17.51
N ASP A 44 8.71 -1.44 -18.20
CA ASP A 44 8.11 -0.71 -19.33
C ASP A 44 7.70 -1.65 -20.47
N GLY A 45 8.56 -2.63 -20.81
CA GLY A 45 8.24 -3.65 -21.80
C GLY A 45 7.04 -4.52 -21.41
N VAL A 46 6.95 -4.92 -20.13
CA VAL A 46 5.80 -5.64 -19.58
C VAL A 46 4.54 -4.77 -19.69
N ALA A 47 4.60 -3.48 -19.33
CA ALA A 47 3.46 -2.59 -19.44
C ALA A 47 2.96 -2.44 -20.90
N GLU A 48 3.88 -2.31 -21.86
CA GLU A 48 3.54 -2.24 -23.29
C GLU A 48 2.91 -3.54 -23.79
N TYR A 49 3.39 -4.69 -23.34
CA TYR A 49 2.78 -5.97 -23.66
C TYR A 49 1.35 -6.05 -23.10
N LEU A 50 1.19 -5.77 -21.80
CA LEU A 50 -0.10 -5.83 -21.11
C LEU A 50 -1.13 -4.84 -21.67
N SER A 51 -0.71 -3.76 -22.32
CA SER A 51 -1.62 -2.80 -22.97
C SER A 51 -2.41 -3.41 -24.13
N ARG A 52 -1.99 -4.56 -24.66
CA ARG A 52 -2.57 -5.26 -25.82
C ARG A 52 -3.38 -6.48 -25.39
N GLU A 53 -3.23 -6.89 -24.15
CA GLU A 53 -3.91 -8.04 -23.55
C GLU A 53 -5.30 -7.64 -23.02
N LYS A 54 -6.17 -8.65 -22.90
CA LYS A 54 -7.50 -8.50 -22.30
C LYS A 54 -7.60 -9.41 -21.10
N GLY A 55 -8.21 -8.93 -20.03
CA GLY A 55 -8.33 -9.66 -18.79
C GLY A 55 -8.89 -8.80 -17.67
N THR A 56 -9.21 -9.42 -16.55
CA THR A 56 -9.86 -8.76 -15.42
C THR A 56 -8.90 -7.78 -14.73
N LEU A 57 -7.64 -8.17 -14.58
CA LEU A 57 -6.61 -7.40 -13.89
C LEU A 57 -5.59 -6.74 -14.81
N MET A 58 -5.71 -6.89 -16.13
CA MET A 58 -4.69 -6.49 -17.11
C MET A 58 -4.30 -5.01 -17.01
N GLU A 59 -5.26 -4.09 -17.03
CA GLU A 59 -4.96 -2.65 -16.91
C GLU A 59 -4.36 -2.30 -15.54
N LYS A 60 -4.79 -2.98 -14.48
CA LYS A 60 -4.21 -2.78 -13.15
C LYS A 60 -2.74 -3.24 -13.13
N CYS A 61 -2.46 -4.44 -13.62
CA CYS A 61 -1.10 -4.98 -13.75
C CYS A 61 -0.22 -4.07 -14.61
N ARG A 62 -0.77 -3.56 -15.72
CA ARG A 62 -0.08 -2.58 -16.58
C ARG A 62 0.37 -1.35 -15.79
N ARG A 63 -0.51 -0.78 -14.96
CA ARG A 63 -0.18 0.39 -14.14
C ARG A 63 0.80 0.10 -13.02
N TYR A 64 0.75 -1.10 -12.45
CA TYR A 64 1.78 -1.56 -11.50
C TYR A 64 3.15 -1.63 -12.17
N ALA A 65 3.24 -2.18 -13.38
CA ALA A 65 4.48 -2.22 -14.16
C ALA A 65 5.00 -0.81 -14.51
N LEU A 66 4.14 0.08 -14.99
CA LEU A 66 4.50 1.48 -15.27
C LEU A 66 5.01 2.22 -14.02
N ASN A 67 4.36 2.02 -12.88
CA ASN A 67 4.81 2.61 -11.63
C ASN A 67 6.13 2.00 -11.16
N ALA A 68 6.33 0.67 -11.29
CA ALA A 68 7.58 0.03 -10.93
C ALA A 68 8.75 0.56 -11.77
N ALA A 69 8.54 0.77 -13.07
CA ALA A 69 9.50 1.42 -13.96
C ALA A 69 9.79 2.87 -13.52
N CYS A 70 8.74 3.67 -13.30
CA CYS A 70 8.87 5.07 -12.87
C CYS A 70 9.62 5.19 -11.52
N SER A 71 9.25 4.37 -10.53
CA SER A 71 9.93 4.32 -9.23
C SER A 71 11.37 3.82 -9.36
N GLY A 72 11.66 2.92 -10.31
CA GLY A 72 13.03 2.52 -10.64
C GLY A 72 13.85 3.70 -11.14
N GLN A 73 13.29 4.52 -12.03
CA GLN A 73 13.94 5.76 -12.49
C GLN A 73 14.14 6.77 -11.36
N LYS A 74 13.18 6.91 -10.43
CA LYS A 74 13.38 7.76 -9.23
C LYS A 74 14.54 7.26 -8.37
N ALA A 75 14.64 5.95 -8.16
CA ALA A 75 15.73 5.35 -7.40
C ALA A 75 17.09 5.56 -8.08
N LEU A 76 17.15 5.51 -9.42
CA LEU A 76 18.37 5.78 -10.20
C LEU A 76 18.78 7.27 -10.17
N ALA A 77 17.80 8.17 -10.18
CA ALA A 77 17.98 9.62 -10.17
C ALA A 77 18.06 10.23 -8.77
N ALA A 78 17.98 9.41 -7.72
CA ALA A 78 18.00 9.88 -6.34
C ALA A 78 19.30 10.62 -6.01
N GLU A 79 19.18 11.72 -5.27
CA GLU A 79 20.31 12.58 -4.90
C GLU A 79 21.29 11.90 -3.93
N ASP A 80 20.78 11.00 -3.09
CA ASP A 80 21.55 10.24 -2.12
C ASP A 80 21.12 8.77 -2.01
N ALA A 81 21.98 7.95 -1.40
CA ALA A 81 21.73 6.52 -1.23
C ALA A 81 20.50 6.21 -0.38
N ARG A 82 20.15 7.05 0.60
CA ARG A 82 18.97 6.84 1.44
C ARG A 82 17.68 7.08 0.67
N ALA A 83 17.64 8.09 -0.20
CA ALA A 83 16.52 8.33 -1.10
C ALA A 83 16.37 7.18 -2.11
N ALA A 84 17.47 6.71 -2.72
CA ALA A 84 17.46 5.54 -3.60
C ALA A 84 16.92 4.29 -2.88
N TRP A 85 17.39 4.06 -1.65
CA TRP A 85 16.94 2.98 -0.79
C TRP A 85 15.44 3.07 -0.52
N LYS A 86 14.92 4.25 -0.16
CA LYS A 86 13.49 4.46 0.09
C LYS A 86 12.65 4.17 -1.15
N TYR A 87 13.01 4.72 -2.31
CA TYR A 87 12.27 4.43 -3.55
C TYR A 87 12.28 2.94 -3.88
N PHE A 88 13.40 2.25 -3.68
CA PHE A 88 13.48 0.83 -3.94
C PHE A 88 12.62 0.00 -2.97
N PHE A 89 12.79 0.18 -1.66
CA PHE A 89 12.14 -0.66 -0.65
C PHE A 89 10.68 -0.29 -0.41
N TYR A 90 10.27 0.95 -0.65
CA TYR A 90 8.89 1.41 -0.42
C TYR A 90 8.04 1.49 -1.68
N GLU A 91 8.64 1.63 -2.87
CA GLU A 91 7.89 1.66 -4.13
C GLU A 91 8.24 0.47 -5.03
N VAL A 92 9.48 0.37 -5.53
CA VAL A 92 9.87 -0.60 -6.59
C VAL A 92 9.57 -2.05 -6.19
N ARG A 93 10.11 -2.50 -5.06
CA ARG A 93 9.97 -3.88 -4.60
C ARG A 93 8.51 -4.23 -4.29
N PRO A 94 7.75 -3.44 -3.50
CA PRO A 94 6.34 -3.69 -3.27
C PRO A 94 5.48 -3.72 -4.55
N LEU A 95 5.70 -2.78 -5.47
CA LEU A 95 4.98 -2.74 -6.76
C LEU A 95 5.23 -4.01 -7.56
N PHE A 96 6.48 -4.47 -7.63
CA PHE A 96 6.83 -5.70 -8.33
C PHE A 96 6.21 -6.95 -7.68
N LEU A 97 6.31 -7.08 -6.35
CA LEU A 97 5.77 -8.25 -5.64
C LEU A 97 4.25 -8.35 -5.81
N ASP A 98 3.54 -7.22 -5.76
CA ASP A 98 2.10 -7.20 -5.96
C ASP A 98 1.70 -7.39 -7.43
N LEU A 99 2.48 -6.86 -8.38
CA LEU A 99 2.32 -7.12 -9.81
C LEU A 99 2.39 -8.63 -10.11
N ARG A 100 3.44 -9.29 -9.63
CA ARG A 100 3.63 -10.74 -9.83
C ARG A 100 2.43 -11.52 -9.28
N TYR A 101 2.01 -11.22 -8.05
CA TYR A 101 0.83 -11.85 -7.45
C TYR A 101 -0.45 -11.66 -8.29
N GLN A 102 -0.68 -10.45 -8.82
CA GLN A 102 -1.85 -10.15 -9.63
C GLN A 102 -1.80 -10.85 -11.00
N LEU A 103 -0.64 -10.93 -11.64
CA LEU A 103 -0.45 -11.67 -12.90
C LEU A 103 -0.62 -13.17 -12.70
N ASP A 104 -0.11 -13.72 -11.59
CA ASP A 104 -0.33 -15.14 -11.24
C ASP A 104 -1.83 -15.42 -11.09
N LEU A 105 -2.58 -14.55 -10.40
CA LEU A 105 -4.02 -14.70 -10.24
C LEU A 105 -4.76 -14.60 -11.58
N GLU A 106 -4.39 -13.64 -12.42
CA GLU A 106 -5.02 -13.40 -13.70
C GLU A 106 -4.79 -14.55 -14.68
N TYR A 107 -3.53 -14.94 -14.91
CA TYR A 107 -3.18 -15.95 -15.90
C TYR A 107 -3.49 -17.38 -15.46
N HIS A 108 -3.43 -17.69 -14.17
CA HIS A 108 -3.67 -19.07 -13.71
C HIS A 108 -5.08 -19.33 -13.22
N ILE A 109 -5.80 -18.31 -12.74
CA ILE A 109 -7.10 -18.50 -12.06
C ILE A 109 -8.23 -17.79 -12.80
N LEU A 110 -8.11 -16.49 -13.06
CA LEU A 110 -9.21 -15.70 -13.60
C LEU A 110 -9.53 -16.04 -15.07
N GLN A 111 -8.51 -16.40 -15.85
CA GLN A 111 -8.69 -16.87 -17.23
C GLN A 111 -9.11 -18.34 -17.36
N HIS A 112 -9.15 -19.08 -16.24
CA HIS A 112 -9.43 -20.51 -16.19
C HIS A 112 -10.63 -20.81 -15.28
N PRO A 113 -11.87 -20.60 -15.74
CA PRO A 113 -13.07 -20.87 -14.95
C PRO A 113 -13.12 -22.27 -14.34
N GLU A 114 -12.52 -23.26 -15.00
CA GLU A 114 -12.44 -24.66 -14.56
C GLU A 114 -11.62 -24.88 -13.28
N VAL A 115 -10.72 -23.96 -12.90
CA VAL A 115 -9.91 -24.10 -11.68
C VAL A 115 -10.38 -23.20 -10.54
N GLN A 116 -11.31 -22.27 -10.79
CA GLN A 116 -11.71 -21.24 -9.82
C GLN A 116 -12.29 -21.83 -8.53
N ASP A 117 -13.18 -22.82 -8.64
CA ASP A 117 -13.80 -23.47 -7.48
C ASP A 117 -12.76 -24.21 -6.62
N ALA A 118 -11.81 -24.91 -7.28
CA ALA A 118 -10.74 -25.61 -6.59
C ALA A 118 -9.78 -24.63 -5.89
N TYR A 119 -9.43 -23.53 -6.54
CA TYR A 119 -8.62 -22.46 -5.97
C TYR A 119 -9.31 -21.79 -4.77
N LEU A 120 -10.61 -21.52 -4.86
CA LEU A 120 -11.39 -20.97 -3.76
C LEU A 120 -11.41 -21.93 -2.56
N ALA A 121 -11.65 -23.21 -2.78
CA ALA A 121 -11.63 -24.23 -1.73
C ALA A 121 -10.26 -24.30 -1.04
N GLN A 122 -9.17 -24.30 -1.82
CA GLN A 122 -7.80 -24.27 -1.29
C GLN A 122 -7.53 -23.00 -0.48
N THR A 123 -7.98 -21.85 -0.97
CA THR A 123 -7.81 -20.55 -0.31
C THR A 123 -8.55 -20.52 1.03
N ILE A 124 -9.79 -20.99 1.09
CA ILE A 124 -10.56 -21.10 2.33
C ILE A 124 -9.84 -22.00 3.33
N ALA A 125 -9.39 -23.19 2.90
CA ALA A 125 -8.64 -24.10 3.75
C ALA A 125 -7.33 -23.48 4.29
N ALA A 126 -6.63 -22.69 3.47
CA ALA A 126 -5.44 -21.96 3.88
C ALA A 126 -5.75 -20.89 4.95
N PHE A 127 -6.86 -20.16 4.81
CA PHE A 127 -7.32 -19.21 5.83
C PHE A 127 -7.69 -19.89 7.14
N GLU A 128 -8.40 -21.02 7.10
CA GLU A 128 -8.71 -21.80 8.29
C GLU A 128 -7.45 -22.32 9.01
N ALA A 129 -6.46 -22.79 8.24
CA ALA A 129 -5.18 -23.19 8.78
C ALA A 129 -4.44 -22.00 9.40
N ALA A 130 -4.47 -20.83 8.75
CA ALA A 130 -3.84 -19.60 9.26
C ALA A 130 -4.45 -19.15 10.60
N ARG A 131 -5.78 -19.26 10.78
CA ARG A 131 -6.47 -18.93 12.05
C ARG A 131 -5.99 -19.74 13.24
N LYS A 132 -5.45 -20.95 13.01
CA LYS A 132 -4.95 -21.85 14.06
C LYS A 132 -3.47 -21.64 14.38
N ARG A 133 -2.74 -20.85 13.58
CA ARG A 133 -1.31 -20.60 13.81
C ARG A 133 -1.13 -19.68 15.03
N PRO A 134 -0.05 -19.83 15.80
CA PRO A 134 0.31 -18.87 16.83
C PRO A 134 0.38 -17.46 16.23
N ARG A 135 -0.16 -16.47 16.94
CA ARG A 135 -0.05 -15.07 16.52
C ARG A 135 1.43 -14.69 16.47
N ARG A 136 1.81 -14.00 15.39
CA ARG A 136 3.15 -13.41 15.27
C ARG A 136 3.36 -12.40 16.39
N THR A 137 4.59 -12.32 16.90
CA THR A 137 5.02 -11.36 17.91
C THR A 137 6.30 -10.66 17.46
N GLY A 138 6.73 -9.61 18.17
CA GLY A 138 7.98 -8.90 17.87
C GLY A 138 7.87 -7.98 16.66
N PHE A 139 6.70 -7.33 16.48
CA PHE A 139 6.53 -6.28 15.50
C PHE A 139 7.36 -5.05 15.88
N LYS A 140 7.82 -4.30 14.88
CA LYS A 140 8.62 -3.09 15.07
C LYS A 140 7.77 -1.94 15.61
N TYR A 141 6.52 -1.88 15.16
CA TYR A 141 5.52 -0.93 15.62
C TYR A 141 4.34 -1.69 16.23
N ARG A 142 3.63 -1.02 17.14
CA ARG A 142 2.30 -1.45 17.59
C ARG A 142 1.28 -1.23 16.48
N VAL A 143 1.33 -0.09 15.77
CA VAL A 143 0.33 0.24 14.72
C VAL A 143 1.00 0.79 13.47
N SER A 144 0.58 0.30 12.30
CA SER A 144 0.82 0.95 11.00
C SER A 144 -0.45 1.66 10.53
N ILE A 145 -0.41 2.99 10.46
CA ILE A 145 -1.50 3.81 9.91
C ILE A 145 -1.20 4.07 8.44
N ILE A 146 -2.07 3.57 7.55
CA ILE A 146 -1.96 3.75 6.10
C ILE A 146 -2.97 4.80 5.66
N VAL A 147 -2.48 5.88 5.04
CA VAL A 147 -3.31 6.96 4.47
C VAL A 147 -3.16 6.95 2.95
N PRO A 148 -4.07 6.27 2.22
CA PRO A 148 -4.14 6.37 0.76
C PRO A 148 -4.87 7.66 0.35
N ALA A 149 -4.39 8.32 -0.69
CA ALA A 149 -5.04 9.49 -1.27
C ALA A 149 -4.96 9.47 -2.80
N TYR A 150 -6.04 9.97 -3.44
CA TYR A 150 -6.07 10.29 -4.86
C TYR A 150 -6.80 11.63 -5.04
N ASN A 151 -6.03 12.67 -5.32
CA ASN A 151 -6.46 14.06 -5.31
C ASN A 151 -7.06 14.49 -3.95
N LYS A 152 -7.73 15.64 -3.94
CA LYS A 152 -8.40 16.22 -2.76
C LYS A 152 -7.39 16.49 -1.64
N VAL A 153 -6.30 17.18 -1.99
CA VAL A 153 -5.28 17.59 -1.02
C VAL A 153 -5.88 18.33 0.19
N GLU A 154 -6.97 19.07 0.00
CA GLU A 154 -7.71 19.73 1.08
C GLU A 154 -8.22 18.75 2.14
N PHE A 155 -8.78 17.61 1.74
CA PHE A 155 -9.24 16.59 2.69
C PHE A 155 -8.07 15.87 3.33
N SER A 156 -7.04 15.57 2.53
CA SER A 156 -5.82 14.93 3.02
C SER A 156 -5.15 15.76 4.13
N ARG A 157 -5.20 17.10 4.02
CA ARG A 157 -4.73 18.00 5.07
C ARG A 157 -5.53 17.85 6.36
N CYS A 158 -6.85 17.94 6.26
CA CYS A 158 -7.70 17.81 7.45
C CYS A 158 -7.58 16.43 8.12
N ALA A 159 -7.52 15.35 7.33
CA ALA A 159 -7.32 13.99 7.80
C ALA A 159 -6.01 13.85 8.59
N ILE A 160 -4.89 14.26 7.99
CA ILE A 160 -3.57 14.18 8.61
C ILE A 160 -3.45 15.11 9.82
N ASP A 161 -4.00 16.33 9.77
CA ASP A 161 -3.98 17.26 10.90
C ASP A 161 -4.76 16.68 12.09
N SER A 162 -5.91 16.02 11.83
CA SER A 162 -6.67 15.34 12.88
C SER A 162 -5.90 14.14 13.46
N LEU A 163 -5.19 13.37 12.63
CA LEU A 163 -4.35 12.26 13.08
C LEU A 163 -3.25 12.76 14.02
N PHE A 164 -2.52 13.81 13.65
CA PHE A 164 -1.47 14.39 14.51
C PHE A 164 -2.03 15.03 15.79
N ARG A 165 -3.28 15.52 15.76
CA ARG A 165 -3.94 16.08 16.95
C ARG A 165 -4.38 15.00 17.94
N HIS A 166 -4.88 13.87 17.46
CA HIS A 166 -5.53 12.85 18.28
C HIS A 166 -4.76 11.52 18.38
N THR A 167 -3.53 11.46 17.88
CA THR A 167 -2.65 10.29 17.96
C THR A 167 -1.27 10.71 18.43
N ASP A 168 -0.77 10.10 19.49
CA ASP A 168 0.57 10.38 20.00
C ASP A 168 1.64 9.56 19.27
N PHE A 169 2.31 10.17 18.30
CA PHE A 169 3.43 9.57 17.57
C PHE A 169 4.77 9.63 18.34
N SER A 170 4.85 10.36 19.46
CA SER A 170 6.11 10.59 20.18
C SER A 170 6.68 9.33 20.85
N HIS A 171 5.82 8.35 21.12
CA HIS A 171 6.22 7.03 21.63
C HIS A 171 7.03 6.20 20.63
N GLY A 172 6.97 6.51 19.33
CA GLY A 172 7.70 5.80 18.29
C GLY A 172 7.21 4.37 18.01
N ASP A 173 6.10 3.95 18.61
CA ASP A 173 5.45 2.65 18.40
C ASP A 173 4.33 2.70 17.34
N ILE A 174 4.10 3.85 16.72
CA ILE A 174 3.16 4.03 15.61
C ILE A 174 3.94 4.53 14.39
N GLU A 175 3.74 3.89 13.24
CA GLU A 175 4.22 4.38 11.97
C GLU A 175 3.10 4.94 11.10
N LEU A 176 3.42 5.99 10.34
CA LEU A 176 2.55 6.56 9.32
C LEU A 176 3.09 6.19 7.94
N ILE A 177 2.20 5.71 7.06
CA ILE A 177 2.49 5.35 5.67
C ILE A 177 1.52 6.13 4.79
N THR A 178 2.03 7.06 4.00
CA THR A 178 1.19 7.83 3.06
C THR A 178 1.37 7.31 1.64
N ILE A 179 0.27 7.02 0.96
CA ILE A 179 0.26 6.51 -0.41
C ILE A 179 -0.52 7.48 -1.29
N ASN A 180 0.20 8.27 -2.08
CA ASN A 180 -0.39 9.06 -3.15
C ASN A 180 -0.54 8.19 -4.41
N ASP A 181 -1.78 7.83 -4.76
CA ASP A 181 -2.11 6.93 -5.87
C ASP A 181 -2.26 7.70 -7.21
N GLY A 182 -1.22 8.42 -7.63
CA GLY A 182 -1.22 9.10 -8.93
C GLY A 182 -2.01 10.40 -8.99
N SER A 183 -2.06 11.16 -7.90
CA SER A 183 -2.75 12.46 -7.86
C SER A 183 -2.17 13.47 -8.85
N SER A 184 -3.02 14.35 -9.35
CA SER A 184 -2.65 15.46 -10.24
C SER A 184 -2.72 16.84 -9.58
N ASP A 185 -3.00 16.88 -8.27
CA ASP A 185 -3.09 18.10 -7.46
C ASP A 185 -1.89 18.25 -6.50
N GLY A 186 -2.04 19.01 -5.42
CA GLY A 186 -0.98 19.25 -4.44
C GLY A 186 -0.68 18.09 -3.48
N THR A 187 -1.30 16.92 -3.63
CA THR A 187 -1.21 15.80 -2.67
C THR A 187 0.22 15.28 -2.50
N GLU A 188 0.97 15.11 -3.60
CA GLU A 188 2.37 14.66 -3.54
C GLU A 188 3.24 15.61 -2.72
N ALA A 189 3.19 16.90 -3.04
CA ALA A 189 3.95 17.92 -2.35
C ALA A 189 3.60 17.99 -0.86
N TYR A 190 2.30 17.84 -0.54
CA TYR A 190 1.85 17.80 0.84
C TYR A 190 2.39 16.58 1.58
N PHE A 191 2.21 15.36 1.06
CA PHE A 191 2.71 14.14 1.69
C PHE A 191 4.23 14.15 1.86
N ASN A 192 4.97 14.71 0.90
CA ASN A 192 6.42 14.83 1.01
C ASN A 192 6.86 15.79 2.13
N SER A 193 6.05 16.82 2.44
CA SER A 193 6.33 17.79 3.50
C SER A 193 6.14 17.26 4.93
N LEU A 194 5.42 16.14 5.09
CA LEU A 194 5.08 15.59 6.40
C LEU A 194 6.31 14.96 7.10
N PRO A 195 6.38 15.00 8.45
CA PRO A 195 7.55 14.56 9.19
C PRO A 195 7.59 13.03 9.46
N HIS A 196 7.27 12.20 8.47
CA HIS A 196 7.33 10.73 8.55
C HIS A 196 8.23 10.12 7.46
N GLU A 197 8.57 8.84 7.60
CA GLU A 197 9.55 8.19 6.74
C GLU A 197 8.96 7.52 5.49
N LYS A 198 7.85 6.78 5.61
CA LYS A 198 7.28 5.95 4.53
C LYS A 198 6.30 6.75 3.69
N LYS A 199 6.79 7.22 2.54
CA LYS A 199 6.05 8.01 1.55
C LYS A 199 6.12 7.33 0.20
N ILE A 200 4.96 7.05 -0.40
CA ILE A 200 4.82 6.39 -1.69
C ILE A 200 4.09 7.36 -2.60
N ASN A 201 4.69 7.70 -3.74
CA ASN A 201 4.08 8.60 -4.72
C ASN A 201 3.99 7.91 -6.09
N LEU A 202 2.87 7.30 -6.41
CA LEU A 202 2.69 6.66 -7.71
C LEU A 202 2.51 7.72 -8.80
N LYS A 203 2.97 7.40 -10.01
CA LYS A 203 2.78 8.24 -11.19
C LYS A 203 1.43 8.01 -11.84
N TYR A 204 0.96 6.77 -11.83
CA TYR A 204 -0.31 6.35 -12.41
C TYR A 204 -1.20 5.77 -11.31
N ASN A 205 -2.47 6.16 -11.28
CA ASN A 205 -3.43 5.62 -10.32
C ASN A 205 -3.65 4.12 -10.58
N VAL A 206 -3.35 3.24 -9.63
CA VAL A 206 -3.45 1.77 -9.82
C VAL A 206 -4.80 1.20 -9.37
N TYR A 207 -5.81 2.06 -9.18
CA TYR A 207 -7.11 1.68 -8.62
C TYR A 207 -6.93 0.93 -7.30
N ASN A 208 -5.98 1.40 -6.46
CA ASN A 208 -5.62 0.65 -5.28
C ASN A 208 -6.75 0.73 -4.26
N HIS A 209 -7.39 -0.40 -3.96
CA HIS A 209 -8.32 -0.48 -2.85
C HIS A 209 -7.53 -0.24 -1.55
N LEU A 210 -7.66 0.97 -1.00
CA LEU A 210 -7.05 1.39 0.26
C LEU A 210 -5.51 1.34 0.31
N GLY A 211 -4.83 1.27 -0.83
CA GLY A 211 -3.36 1.19 -0.86
C GLY A 211 -2.75 -0.18 -0.48
N TRP A 212 -3.58 -1.21 -0.23
CA TRP A 212 -3.13 -2.44 0.42
C TRP A 212 -2.08 -3.24 -0.36
N GLY A 213 -2.20 -3.29 -1.69
CA GLY A 213 -1.29 -4.06 -2.54
C GLY A 213 0.19 -3.72 -2.28
N ILE A 214 0.46 -2.44 -2.03
CA ILE A 214 1.80 -1.94 -1.69
C ILE A 214 2.04 -2.02 -0.18
N ALA A 215 1.07 -1.52 0.61
CA ALA A 215 1.24 -1.35 2.05
C ALA A 215 1.55 -2.67 2.78
N ARG A 216 0.98 -3.80 2.34
CA ARG A 216 1.21 -5.12 2.96
C ARG A 216 2.67 -5.57 2.92
N HIS A 217 3.46 -5.03 2.00
CA HIS A 217 4.89 -5.37 1.84
C HIS A 217 5.81 -4.48 2.68
N ILE A 218 5.28 -3.40 3.26
CA ILE A 218 6.07 -2.38 3.96
C ILE A 218 5.57 -2.05 5.36
N ALA A 219 4.34 -2.41 5.71
CA ALA A 219 3.81 -2.25 7.07
C ALA A 219 4.53 -3.21 8.03
N GLU A 220 4.97 -2.68 9.17
CA GLU A 220 5.75 -3.38 10.19
C GLU A 220 5.07 -3.37 11.57
N GLY A 221 3.79 -2.97 11.62
CA GLY A 221 2.95 -2.90 12.81
C GLY A 221 2.24 -4.21 13.16
N GLU A 222 1.94 -4.40 14.45
CA GLU A 222 1.07 -5.48 14.93
C GLU A 222 -0.37 -5.32 14.41
N TYR A 223 -0.87 -4.09 14.49
CA TYR A 223 -2.16 -3.68 13.93
C TYR A 223 -1.96 -2.83 12.68
N VAL A 224 -2.84 -2.99 11.70
CA VAL A 224 -2.88 -2.14 10.51
C VAL A 224 -4.19 -1.38 10.52
N VAL A 225 -4.11 -0.06 10.36
CA VAL A 225 -5.26 0.82 10.27
C VAL A 225 -5.25 1.49 8.91
N TYR A 226 -6.37 1.39 8.20
CA TYR A 226 -6.60 2.17 7.00
C TYR A 226 -7.37 3.41 7.36
N PHE A 227 -6.75 4.55 7.07
CA PHE A 227 -7.29 5.84 7.41
C PHE A 227 -7.51 6.61 6.11
N SER A 228 -8.76 6.69 5.68
CA SER A 228 -9.12 7.37 4.43
C SER A 228 -8.71 8.84 4.46
N ASN A 229 -8.32 9.40 3.31
CA ASN A 229 -7.90 10.80 3.23
C ASN A 229 -9.06 11.81 3.42
N ASP A 230 -10.29 11.33 3.51
CA ASP A 230 -11.51 12.08 3.82
C ASP A 230 -12.11 11.73 5.19
N ALA A 231 -11.39 10.99 6.04
CA ALA A 231 -11.79 10.69 7.41
C ALA A 231 -11.16 11.65 8.42
N VAL A 232 -11.81 11.81 9.58
CA VAL A 232 -11.35 12.65 10.70
C VAL A 232 -11.15 11.80 11.93
N ALA A 233 -9.97 11.89 12.53
CA ALA A 233 -9.67 11.27 13.80
C ALA A 233 -10.33 12.09 14.91
N THR A 234 -10.96 11.41 15.86
CA THR A 234 -11.56 12.02 17.06
C THR A 234 -10.76 11.64 18.31
N PRO A 235 -10.96 12.30 19.45
CA PRO A 235 -10.31 11.90 20.69
C PRO A 235 -10.48 10.40 20.99
N HIS A 236 -9.38 9.71 21.31
CA HIS A 236 -9.33 8.29 21.64
C HIS A 236 -9.74 7.31 20.51
N TRP A 237 -9.81 7.76 19.26
CA TRP A 237 -10.26 6.93 18.13
C TRP A 237 -9.47 5.61 18.03
N LEU A 238 -8.14 5.67 18.10
CA LEU A 238 -7.27 4.52 17.93
C LEU A 238 -7.37 3.57 19.12
N GLU A 239 -7.33 4.11 20.34
CA GLU A 239 -7.42 3.35 21.58
C GLU A 239 -8.76 2.59 21.66
N ASN A 240 -9.85 3.23 21.26
CA ASN A 240 -11.18 2.61 21.22
C ASN A 240 -11.23 1.44 20.21
N LEU A 241 -10.70 1.63 19.00
CA LEU A 241 -10.64 0.55 18.00
C LEU A 241 -9.80 -0.63 18.50
N LEU A 242 -8.63 -0.35 19.08
CA LEU A 242 -7.75 -1.38 19.62
C LEU A 242 -8.38 -2.11 20.81
N ALA A 243 -9.07 -1.40 21.71
CA ALA A 243 -9.74 -2.02 22.85
C ALA A 243 -10.81 -3.03 22.41
N VAL A 244 -11.64 -2.66 21.41
CA VAL A 244 -12.65 -3.57 20.84
C VAL A 244 -11.99 -4.78 20.18
N HIS A 245 -10.97 -4.56 19.35
CA HIS A 245 -10.27 -5.65 18.67
C HIS A 245 -9.55 -6.60 19.66
N GLN A 246 -9.04 -6.08 20.77
CA GLN A 246 -8.40 -6.89 21.81
C GLN A 246 -9.40 -7.70 22.64
N ALA A 247 -10.57 -7.14 22.92
CA ALA A 247 -11.65 -7.83 23.61
C ALA A 247 -12.25 -8.95 22.75
N GLU A 248 -12.46 -8.68 21.46
CA GLU A 248 -13.12 -9.58 20.51
C GLU A 248 -12.13 -10.46 19.74
N LYS A 249 -11.76 -11.60 20.34
CA LYS A 249 -10.69 -12.47 19.81
C LYS A 249 -10.99 -13.11 18.44
N ASP A 250 -12.26 -13.18 18.05
CA ASP A 250 -12.74 -13.75 16.79
C ASP A 250 -13.01 -12.70 15.71
N VAL A 251 -12.82 -11.42 16.01
CA VAL A 251 -12.96 -10.32 15.04
C VAL A 251 -11.65 -10.14 14.27
N PHE A 252 -11.76 -10.08 12.94
CA PHE A 252 -10.63 -9.80 12.05
C PHE A 252 -10.43 -8.30 11.79
N TRP A 253 -11.53 -7.53 11.83
CA TRP A 253 -11.52 -6.12 11.46
C TRP A 253 -12.55 -5.35 12.27
N VAL A 254 -12.16 -4.18 12.77
CA VAL A 254 -13.03 -3.23 13.45
C VAL A 254 -13.16 -1.97 12.61
N VAL A 255 -14.37 -1.44 12.48
CA VAL A 255 -14.63 -0.14 11.85
C VAL A 255 -15.33 0.77 12.87
N PRO A 256 -14.99 2.07 12.90
CA PRO A 256 -15.75 3.01 13.70
C PRO A 256 -17.17 3.18 13.14
N THR A 257 -18.10 3.66 13.97
CA THR A 257 -19.36 4.22 13.49
C THR A 257 -19.09 5.53 12.76
N CYS A 258 -19.89 5.85 11.75
CA CYS A 258 -19.80 7.12 11.02
C CYS A 258 -21.11 7.90 11.13
N ASN A 259 -21.11 9.13 10.66
CA ASN A 259 -22.34 9.91 10.54
C ASN A 259 -23.38 9.19 9.68
N GLU A 260 -24.66 9.45 9.96
CA GLU A 260 -25.78 8.94 9.17
C GLU A 260 -25.62 9.30 7.69
N ASN A 261 -25.92 8.35 6.80
CA ASN A 261 -25.74 8.46 5.34
C ASN A 261 -24.28 8.51 4.83
N CYS A 262 -23.27 8.49 5.70
CA CYS A 262 -21.86 8.41 5.29
C CYS A 262 -21.30 6.98 5.27
N ILE A 263 -22.08 6.00 5.73
CA ILE A 263 -21.70 4.58 5.75
C ILE A 263 -22.91 3.68 5.46
N SER A 264 -22.66 2.53 4.84
CA SER A 264 -23.69 1.53 4.54
C SER A 264 -23.98 0.63 5.75
N ASN A 265 -24.87 -0.36 5.58
CA ASN A 265 -25.14 -1.42 6.56
C ASN A 265 -25.61 -0.95 7.94
N TYR A 266 -26.34 0.18 8.01
CA TYR A 266 -26.91 0.73 9.25
C TYR A 266 -25.86 1.04 10.34
N GLN A 267 -24.61 1.31 9.95
CA GLN A 267 -23.52 1.68 10.87
C GLN A 267 -23.46 3.19 11.14
N GLY A 268 -24.42 3.94 10.58
CA GLY A 268 -24.52 5.38 10.70
C GLY A 268 -25.21 5.80 12.00
N ILE A 269 -24.70 6.85 12.65
CA ILE A 269 -25.32 7.49 13.81
C ILE A 269 -25.75 8.92 13.46
N PRO A 270 -26.91 9.40 13.96
CA PRO A 270 -27.31 10.78 13.77
C PRO A 270 -26.32 11.72 14.47
N VAL A 271 -26.00 12.83 13.81
CA VAL A 271 -25.13 13.89 14.33
C VAL A 271 -25.85 15.24 14.23
N ASP A 272 -25.51 16.17 15.12
CA ASP A 272 -26.12 17.50 15.22
C ASP A 272 -25.32 18.60 14.50
N TYR A 273 -24.25 18.22 13.80
CA TYR A 273 -23.42 19.10 12.98
C TYR A 273 -23.56 18.83 11.47
N GLU A 274 -23.26 19.85 10.67
CA GLU A 274 -23.25 19.73 9.21
C GLU A 274 -22.05 18.90 8.70
N TYR A 275 -22.20 18.24 7.55
CA TYR A 275 -21.15 17.41 6.93
C TYR A 275 -20.03 18.22 6.27
N ARG A 276 -19.35 19.05 7.06
CA ARG A 276 -18.15 19.81 6.69
C ARG A 276 -17.22 19.96 7.89
N PHE A 277 -15.92 20.04 7.62
CA PHE A 277 -14.88 20.08 8.65
C PHE A 277 -15.08 21.23 9.64
N GLU A 278 -15.50 22.40 9.18
CA GLU A 278 -15.66 23.60 10.01
C GLU A 278 -16.85 23.53 10.98
N ALA A 279 -17.77 22.58 10.76
CA ALA A 279 -18.94 22.40 11.60
C ALA A 279 -18.75 21.33 12.69
N MET A 280 -17.64 20.58 12.65
CA MET A 280 -17.38 19.53 13.63
C MET A 280 -17.08 20.15 15.02
N PRO A 281 -17.70 19.64 16.10
CA PRO A 281 -17.40 20.09 17.45
C PRO A 281 -15.94 19.75 17.84
N GLU A 282 -15.34 20.60 18.66
CA GLU A 282 -13.98 20.40 19.21
C GLU A 282 -13.91 19.23 20.22
#